data_AF-A0A524Q9N1-F1
#
_entry.id   AF-A0A524Q9N1-F1
#
_cell.length_a   1.000
_cell.length_b   1.000
_cell.length_c   1.000
_cell.angle_alpha   90.00
_cell.angle_beta   90.00
_cell.angle_gamma   90.00
#
_symmetry.space_group_name_H-M   'P 1'
#
loop_
_entity.id
_entity.type
_entity.pdbx_description
1 polymer ?
#
loop_
_entity_poly.entity_id
_entity_poly.type
_entity_poly.pdbx_seq_one_letter_code
_entity_poly.pdbx_strand_id
1 'polypeptide(L)' 'MEYKWLGRTGIKVSPLCFGTMSFGGDADEAESARMYGACRELGINFFDCA' A
#
# COMPACT_ATOMS: atom_id res chain seq x y z
N MET A 1 0.30 10.26 9.03
CA MET A 1 0.54 10.39 7.58
C MET A 1 -0.06 11.69 7.07
N GLU A 2 0.64 12.46 6.22
CA GLU A 2 0.07 13.61 5.51
C GLU A 2 -0.32 13.19 4.08
N TYR A 3 -1.62 13.12 3.77
CA TYR A 3 -2.11 12.64 2.48
C TYR A 3 -2.09 13.72 1.39
N LYS A 4 -1.81 13.33 0.14
CA LYS A 4 -1.75 14.19 -1.05
C LYS A 4 -2.89 13.85 -2.02
N TRP A 5 -3.34 14.82 -2.82
CA TRP A 5 -4.34 14.58 -3.86
C TRP A 5 -3.71 13.83 -5.05
N LEU A 6 -4.35 12.76 -5.50
CA LEU A 6 -3.94 12.04 -6.70
C LEU A 6 -4.44 12.77 -7.95
N GLY A 7 -3.64 13.71 -8.46
CA GLY A 7 -3.98 14.51 -9.63
C GLY A 7 -5.35 15.20 -9.47
N ARG A 8 -6.23 15.05 -10.46
CA ARG A 8 -7.59 15.64 -10.48
C ARG A 8 -8.70 14.63 -10.12
N THR A 9 -8.35 13.50 -9.52
CA THR A 9 -9.30 12.39 -9.25
C THR A 9 -10.21 12.63 -8.05
N GLY A 10 -9.87 13.59 -7.17
CA GLY A 10 -10.56 13.78 -5.89
C GLY A 10 -10.22 12.73 -4.83
N ILE A 11 -9.20 11.88 -5.06
CA ILE A 11 -8.74 10.86 -4.11
C ILE A 11 -7.51 11.39 -3.35
N LYS A 12 -7.47 11.15 -2.03
CA LYS A 12 -6.28 11.42 -1.18
C LYS A 12 -5.49 10.13 -0.95
N VAL A 13 -4.21 10.16 -1.30
CA VAL A 13 -3.27 9.03 -1.18
C VAL A 13 -2.09 9.39 -0.27
N SER A 14 -1.46 8.38 0.33
CA SER A 14 -0.20 8.54 1.06
C SER A 14 0.91 8.92 0.07
N PRO A 15 1.91 9.73 0.48
CA PRO A 15 3.05 10.09 -0.35
C PRO A 15 3.95 8.88 -0.67
N LEU A 16 3.82 7.79 0.10
CA LEU A 16 4.43 6.49 -0.18
C LEU A 16 3.38 5.54 -0.74
N CYS A 17 3.76 4.80 -1.78
CA CYS A 17 2.98 3.68 -2.34
C CYS A 17 3.70 2.37 -2.02
N PHE A 18 2.95 1.34 -1.61
CA PHE A 18 3.49 0.01 -1.40
C PHE A 18 3.20 -0.89 -2.61
N GLY A 19 4.24 -1.36 -3.29
CA GLY A 19 4.11 -2.32 -4.38
C GLY A 19 3.95 -3.74 -3.86
N THR A 20 3.05 -4.52 -4.46
CA THR A 20 2.70 -5.87 -3.99
C THR A 20 3.28 -7.00 -4.83
N MET A 21 4.35 -6.76 -5.61
CA MET A 21 4.93 -7.76 -6.52
C MET A 21 5.41 -9.05 -5.84
N SER A 22 5.78 -8.99 -4.56
CA SER A 22 6.20 -10.18 -3.79
C SER A 22 5.04 -11.03 -3.28
N PHE A 23 3.80 -10.51 -3.27
CA PHE A 23 2.66 -11.19 -2.68
C PHE A 23 2.26 -12.42 -3.50
N GLY A 24 2.12 -13.56 -2.84
CA GLY A 24 1.82 -14.85 -3.49
C GLY A 24 3.03 -15.51 -4.16
N GLY A 25 4.22 -14.92 -4.06
CA GLY A 25 5.50 -15.46 -4.53
C GLY A 25 6.48 -15.55 -3.38
N ASP A 26 7.44 -14.62 -3.33
CA ASP A 26 8.45 -14.54 -2.25
C ASP A 26 7.83 -14.33 -0.86
N ALA A 27 6.67 -13.68 -0.79
CA ALA A 27 5.85 -13.57 0.41
C ALA A 27 4.61 -14.46 0.28
N ASP A 28 4.46 -15.42 1.18
CA ASP A 28 3.25 -16.23 1.28
C ASP A 28 2.04 -15.39 1.75
N GLU A 29 0.86 -16.00 1.85
CA GLU A 29 -0.36 -15.29 2.25
C GLU A 29 -0.24 -14.62 3.63
N ALA A 30 0.35 -15.31 4.61
CA ALA A 30 0.49 -14.81 5.97
C ALA A 30 1.47 -13.63 6.03
N GLU A 31 2.60 -13.73 5.34
CA GLU A 31 3.59 -12.66 5.29
C GLU A 31 3.06 -11.46 4.49
N SER A 32 2.37 -11.70 3.38
CA SER A 32 1.70 -10.65 2.60
C SER A 32 0.70 -9.87 3.45
N ALA A 33 -0.14 -10.59 4.22
CA ALA A 33 -1.10 -9.98 5.15
C ALA A 33 -0.39 -9.16 6.25
N ARG A 34 0.74 -9.67 6.78
CA ARG A 34 1.55 -8.97 7.78
C ARG A 34 2.15 -7.67 7.23
N MET A 35 2.74 -7.72 6.04
CA MET A 35 3.31 -6.54 5.36
C MET A 35 2.23 -5.50 5.05
N TYR A 36 1.08 -5.94 4.53
CA TYR A 36 -0.06 -5.07 4.29
C TYR A 36 -0.54 -4.40 5.59
N GLY A 37 -0.72 -5.17 6.66
CA GLY A 37 -1.13 -4.67 7.97
C GLY A 37 -0.18 -3.58 8.50
N ALA A 38 1.13 -3.84 8.47
CA ALA A 38 2.14 -2.88 8.90
C ALA A 38 2.08 -1.56 8.09
N CYS A 39 1.85 -1.63 6.78
CA CYS A 39 1.66 -0.44 5.95
C CYS A 39 0.43 0.37 6.38
N ARG A 40 -0.69 -0.33 6.66
CA ARG A 40 -1.94 0.31 7.09
C ARG A 40 -1.80 0.98 8.46
N GLU A 41 -1.11 0.35 9.41
CA GLU A 41 -0.82 0.92 10.74
C GLU A 41 -0.02 2.23 10.66
N LEU A 42 0.90 2.33 9.71
CA LEU A 42 1.67 3.56 9.44
C LEU A 42 0.88 4.60 8.62
N GLY A 43 -0.34 4.28 8.20
CA GLY A 43 -1.22 5.16 7.45
C GLY A 43 -1.02 5.16 5.93
N ILE A 44 -0.27 4.20 5.37
CA ILE A 44 -0.22 4.01 3.91
C ILE A 44 -1.60 3.55 3.43
N ASN A 45 -2.12 4.20 2.40
CA ASN A 45 -3.40 3.85 1.78
C ASN A 45 -3.30 3.70 0.25
N PHE A 46 -2.09 3.76 -0.30
CA PHE A 46 -1.83 3.62 -1.73
C PHE A 46 -1.00 2.36 -1.99
N PHE A 47 -1.54 1.45 -2.79
CA PHE A 47 -0.98 0.15 -3.09
C PHE A 47 -1.03 -0.08 -4.60
N ASP A 48 0.03 -0.67 -5.14
CA ASP A 48 0.20 -0.96 -6.57
C ASP A 48 0.33 -2.47 -6.78
N CYS A 49 -0.47 -3.02 -7.71
CA CYS A 49 -0.55 -4.44 -8.06
C CYS A 49 -0.79 -4.59 -9.58
N ALA A 50 -0.41 -5.74 -10.14
CA ALA A 50 -0.65 -6.14 -11.53
C ALA A 50 -1.45 -7.44 -11.61
#